data_AF-A0A849J1Z3-F1
#
_entry.id   AF-A0A849J1Z3-F1
#
_cell.length_a   1.000
_cell.length_b   1.000
_cell.length_c   1.000
_cell.angle_alpha   90.00
_cell.angle_beta   90.00
_cell.angle_gamma   90.00
#
_symmetry.space_group_name_H-M   'P 1'
#
loop_
_entity.id
_entity.type
_entity.pdbx_description
1 polymer ?
#
loop_
_entity_poly.entity_id
_entity_poly.type
_entity_poly.pdbx_seq_one_letter_code
_entity_poly.pdbx_strand_id
1 'polypeptide(L)'
;MSTADLGISADLLAADRLHNLSDVVPKVPTTITYFDLETTGLQRGTGTVPFLYGWAVITGDRVHFEQWLLTQLGQEAPLVEAAISQLRATDLLVTYNGASYDLPLLRTRMVMAGVDRAWPATPHLDLLPMVRKLFRHRLDRCSLRRVEESVLGLSRDHDLPGREAPERYWQFLRSGDPLPLAAVLEHNQQDVLSLARLLERLVRHVDLEGPHPSDWLSLGRFIEARGDLRGAEGVYRRAETCSPPPLDRAAALRRARLLRRQGLEDQARQAWSSIWERWHDPEAAEAMCIDLEHRQNDLGGALELAREGLRAAPVGWDQRFARRIWRLQSRLGPTGPGVPSAGGRTVGKPWSGWLPGGESYEAWIALRRGGDPSRALGERRLVRAPAVGR
;
A
#
# COMPACT_ATOMS: atom_id res chain seq x y z
N MET A 1 -4.67 -34.40 6.64
CA MET A 1 -3.72 -33.74 7.56
C MET A 1 -4.51 -32.94 8.58
N SER A 2 -3.90 -32.54 9.68
CA SER A 2 -4.47 -31.56 10.60
C SER A 2 -4.02 -30.14 10.22
N THR A 3 -4.72 -29.11 10.72
CA THR A 3 -4.26 -27.72 10.61
C THR A 3 -2.94 -27.49 11.35
N ALA A 4 -2.72 -28.22 12.45
CA ALA A 4 -1.46 -28.18 13.20
C ALA A 4 -0.27 -28.67 12.37
N ASP A 5 -0.46 -29.67 11.50
CA ASP A 5 0.58 -30.16 10.58
C ASP A 5 1.01 -29.07 9.58
N LEU A 6 0.13 -28.11 9.28
CA LEU A 6 0.43 -26.94 8.45
C LEU A 6 0.97 -25.75 9.25
N GLY A 7 1.10 -25.88 10.58
CA GLY A 7 1.45 -24.79 11.49
C GLY A 7 0.35 -23.75 11.67
N ILE A 8 -0.90 -24.10 11.37
CA ILE A 8 -2.07 -23.22 11.46
C ILE A 8 -2.79 -23.45 12.79
N SER A 9 -3.09 -22.38 13.53
CA SER A 9 -3.84 -22.48 14.79
C SER A 9 -5.29 -22.92 14.57
N ALA A 10 -5.80 -23.82 15.43
CA ALA A 10 -7.19 -24.23 15.42
C ALA A 10 -8.16 -23.06 15.67
N ASP A 11 -7.75 -22.07 16.47
CA ASP A 11 -8.56 -20.89 16.81
C ASP A 11 -8.64 -19.87 15.67
N LEU A 12 -7.84 -20.02 14.62
CA LEU A 12 -7.85 -19.09 13.49
C LEU A 12 -9.16 -19.13 12.71
N LEU A 13 -9.77 -20.32 12.63
CA LEU A 13 -11.06 -20.52 11.97
C LEU A 13 -12.22 -19.99 12.80
N ALA A 14 -11.96 -19.31 13.93
CA ALA A 14 -12.95 -18.52 14.63
C ALA A 14 -13.36 -17.32 13.76
N ALA A 15 -14.34 -17.58 12.88
CA ALA A 15 -15.41 -16.70 12.44
C ALA A 15 -15.13 -15.18 12.45
N ASP A 16 -15.18 -14.56 13.64
CA ASP A 16 -15.08 -13.11 13.81
C ASP A 16 -13.73 -12.54 13.33
N ARG A 17 -12.65 -13.33 13.46
CA ARG A 17 -11.30 -12.87 13.08
C ARG A 17 -11.12 -12.80 11.56
N LEU A 18 -11.74 -13.72 10.83
CA LEU A 18 -11.72 -13.76 9.37
C LEU A 18 -12.57 -12.64 8.76
N HIS A 19 -13.73 -12.33 9.35
CA HIS A 19 -14.60 -11.24 8.88
C HIS A 19 -13.92 -9.86 9.00
N ASN A 20 -13.03 -9.68 9.97
CA ASN A 20 -12.24 -8.44 10.12
C ASN A 20 -11.28 -8.19 8.95
N LEU A 21 -10.92 -9.21 8.15
CA LEU A 21 -10.10 -9.03 6.96
C LEU A 21 -10.86 -8.38 5.80
N SER A 22 -12.08 -8.84 5.52
CA SER A 22 -12.86 -8.40 4.36
C SER A 22 -14.34 -8.68 4.56
N ASP A 23 -15.18 -7.73 4.16
CA ASP A 23 -16.64 -7.84 4.32
C ASP A 23 -17.25 -8.90 3.39
N VAL A 24 -16.48 -9.38 2.40
CA VAL A 24 -16.85 -10.51 1.53
C VAL A 24 -16.78 -11.84 2.31
N VAL A 25 -15.99 -11.91 3.38
CA VAL A 25 -15.83 -13.13 4.16
C VAL A 25 -17.08 -13.35 5.02
N PRO A 26 -17.75 -14.51 4.92
CA PRO A 26 -18.85 -14.85 5.81
C PRO A 26 -18.45 -14.73 7.27
N LYS A 27 -19.41 -14.41 8.14
CA LYS A 27 -19.11 -14.28 9.58
C LYS A 27 -18.63 -15.61 10.19
N VAL A 28 -19.14 -16.75 9.76
CA VAL A 28 -18.81 -18.07 10.32
C VAL A 28 -18.65 -19.09 9.18
N PRO A 29 -17.55 -19.07 8.41
CA PRO A 29 -17.32 -20.10 7.41
C PRO A 29 -16.99 -21.41 8.12
N THR A 30 -17.73 -22.47 7.81
CA THR A 30 -17.47 -23.83 8.31
C THR A 30 -16.49 -24.58 7.41
N THR A 31 -16.44 -24.20 6.14
CA THR A 31 -15.59 -24.78 5.11
C THR A 31 -14.87 -23.68 4.33
N ILE A 32 -13.55 -23.81 4.20
CA ILE A 32 -12.72 -22.91 3.40
C ILE A 32 -11.97 -23.74 2.36
N THR A 33 -12.07 -23.34 1.10
CA THR A 33 -11.34 -23.98 0.00
C THR A 33 -10.26 -23.05 -0.51
N TYR A 34 -9.03 -23.54 -0.55
CA TYR A 34 -7.88 -22.89 -1.17
C TYR A 34 -7.67 -23.53 -2.53
N PHE A 35 -7.52 -22.74 -3.59
CA PHE A 35 -7.53 -23.24 -4.96
C PHE A 35 -6.43 -22.59 -5.81
N ASP A 36 -5.77 -23.40 -6.62
CA ASP A 36 -4.71 -22.99 -7.55
C ASP A 36 -4.69 -23.90 -8.80
N LEU A 37 -4.22 -23.37 -9.93
CA LEU A 37 -4.14 -24.08 -11.20
C LEU A 37 -2.71 -24.04 -11.78
N GLU A 38 -2.27 -25.15 -12.37
CA GLU A 38 -1.16 -25.14 -13.33
C GLU A 38 -1.68 -25.20 -14.75
N THR A 39 -1.08 -24.41 -15.64
CA THR A 39 -1.60 -24.22 -17.00
C THR A 39 -0.53 -24.42 -18.06
N THR A 40 -0.93 -24.76 -19.28
CA THR A 40 -0.02 -24.98 -20.42
C THR A 40 0.67 -23.71 -20.93
N GLY A 41 0.40 -22.54 -20.35
CA GLY A 41 1.04 -21.29 -20.74
C GLY A 41 0.66 -20.08 -19.89
N LEU A 42 1.55 -19.09 -19.85
CA LEU A 42 1.37 -17.88 -19.04
C LEU A 42 0.34 -16.87 -19.62
N GLN A 43 -0.08 -17.06 -20.88
CA GLN A 43 -1.04 -16.15 -21.54
C GLN A 43 -2.49 -16.60 -21.32
N ARG A 44 -3.43 -15.65 -21.32
CA ARG A 44 -4.87 -15.86 -21.04
C ARG A 44 -5.68 -16.24 -22.29
N GLY A 45 -5.02 -16.80 -23.31
CA GLY A 45 -5.66 -17.14 -24.57
C GLY A 45 -6.57 -18.37 -24.42
N THR A 46 -7.51 -18.54 -25.34
CA THR A 46 -8.39 -19.74 -25.42
C THR A 46 -7.61 -21.05 -25.62
N GLY A 47 -6.35 -20.97 -26.06
CA GLY A 47 -5.44 -22.11 -26.20
C GLY A 47 -4.75 -22.55 -24.90
N THR A 48 -4.85 -21.76 -23.82
CA THR A 48 -4.31 -22.14 -22.51
C THR A 48 -5.25 -23.13 -21.84
N VAL A 49 -4.69 -24.26 -21.41
CA VAL A 49 -5.42 -25.34 -20.76
C VAL A 49 -4.87 -25.51 -19.35
N PRO A 50 -5.71 -25.44 -18.30
CA PRO A 50 -5.32 -25.89 -16.98
C PRO A 50 -5.14 -27.41 -17.01
N PHE A 51 -3.94 -27.88 -16.70
CA PHE A 51 -3.64 -29.31 -16.70
C PHE A 51 -3.56 -29.89 -15.29
N LEU A 52 -3.41 -29.06 -14.26
CA LEU A 52 -3.46 -29.46 -12.87
C LEU A 52 -4.38 -28.54 -12.10
N TYR A 53 -5.28 -29.14 -11.33
CA TYR A 53 -6.16 -28.44 -10.42
C TYR A 53 -5.80 -28.89 -9.02
N GLY A 54 -5.36 -27.96 -8.18
CA GLY A 54 -5.03 -28.22 -6.79
C GLY A 54 -6.02 -27.51 -5.88
N TRP A 55 -6.52 -28.22 -4.86
CA TRP A 55 -7.23 -27.55 -3.78
C TRP A 55 -7.05 -28.21 -2.43
N ALA A 56 -7.14 -27.39 -1.38
CA ALA A 56 -7.24 -27.82 -0.01
C ALA A 56 -8.57 -27.35 0.58
N VAL A 57 -9.30 -28.26 1.22
CA VAL A 57 -10.50 -27.96 2.01
C VAL A 57 -10.15 -28.06 3.48
N ILE A 58 -10.41 -26.98 4.21
CA ILE A 58 -10.28 -26.96 5.66
C ILE A 58 -11.67 -26.94 6.29
N THR A 59 -11.90 -27.87 7.22
CA THR A 59 -13.14 -28.01 7.98
C THR A 59 -12.78 -28.34 9.43
N GLY A 60 -12.94 -27.37 10.33
CA GLY A 60 -12.41 -27.49 11.70
C GLY A 60 -10.90 -27.72 11.70
N ASP A 61 -10.44 -28.78 12.36
CA ASP A 61 -9.02 -29.14 12.43
C ASP A 61 -8.54 -29.98 11.23
N ARG A 62 -9.44 -30.36 10.31
CA ARG A 62 -9.13 -31.26 9.20
C ARG A 62 -8.76 -30.51 7.94
N VAL A 63 -7.68 -30.96 7.31
CA VAL A 63 -7.23 -30.53 5.98
C VAL A 63 -7.32 -31.71 5.03
N HIS A 64 -8.16 -31.57 4.00
CA HIS A 64 -8.24 -32.48 2.86
C HIS A 64 -7.61 -31.80 1.65
N PHE A 65 -6.59 -32.41 1.06
CA PHE A 65 -5.91 -31.89 -0.13
C PHE A 65 -6.12 -32.84 -1.30
N GLU A 66 -6.44 -32.29 -2.46
CA GLU A 66 -6.65 -33.05 -3.70
C GLU A 66 -5.96 -32.37 -4.87
N GLN A 67 -5.49 -33.20 -5.80
CA GLN A 67 -4.95 -32.79 -7.08
C GLN A 67 -5.57 -33.59 -8.21
N TRP A 68 -6.01 -32.89 -9.24
CA TRP A 68 -6.62 -33.48 -10.42
C TRP A 68 -5.80 -33.13 -11.65
N LEU A 69 -5.15 -34.14 -12.23
CA LEU A 69 -4.26 -34.02 -13.38
C LEU A 69 -4.99 -34.40 -14.67
N LEU A 70 -4.91 -33.53 -15.67
CA LEU A 70 -5.39 -33.79 -17.00
C LEU A 70 -4.39 -34.70 -17.71
N THR A 71 -4.70 -35.98 -17.87
CA THR A 71 -3.75 -36.92 -18.49
C THR A 71 -3.80 -36.89 -20.02
N GLN A 72 -4.87 -36.33 -20.60
CA GLN A 72 -5.10 -36.25 -22.04
C GLN A 72 -5.83 -34.95 -22.38
N LEU A 73 -5.33 -34.23 -23.38
CA LEU A 73 -5.99 -33.01 -23.85
C LEU A 73 -7.37 -33.32 -24.45
N GLY A 74 -8.32 -32.42 -24.26
CA GLY A 74 -9.71 -32.60 -24.68
C GLY A 74 -10.59 -33.38 -23.70
N GLN A 75 -10.03 -33.97 -22.64
CA GLN A 75 -10.75 -34.69 -21.59
C GLN A 75 -10.89 -33.86 -20.30
N GLU A 76 -11.20 -32.58 -20.44
CA GLU A 76 -11.19 -31.62 -19.33
C GLU A 76 -12.49 -31.59 -18.51
N ALA A 77 -13.59 -32.07 -19.09
CA ALA A 77 -14.92 -31.98 -18.48
C ALA A 77 -14.96 -32.54 -17.04
N PRO A 78 -14.39 -33.73 -16.72
CA PRO A 78 -14.43 -34.24 -15.35
C PRO A 78 -13.69 -33.35 -14.34
N LEU A 79 -12.55 -32.77 -14.72
CA LEU A 79 -11.76 -31.89 -13.84
C LEU A 79 -12.50 -30.59 -13.57
N VAL A 80 -13.08 -30.02 -14.62
CA VAL A 80 -13.90 -28.81 -14.52
C VAL A 80 -15.13 -29.06 -13.66
N GLU A 81 -15.83 -30.17 -13.86
CA GLU A 81 -16.99 -30.56 -13.05
C GLU A 81 -16.64 -30.74 -11.57
N ALA A 82 -15.50 -31.39 -11.28
CA ALA A 82 -14.99 -31.55 -9.93
C ALA A 82 -14.72 -30.19 -9.28
N ALA A 83 -13.99 -29.31 -9.97
CA ALA A 83 -13.69 -27.97 -9.48
C ALA A 83 -14.97 -27.14 -9.23
N ILE A 84 -15.92 -27.12 -10.16
CA ILE A 84 -17.19 -26.40 -9.99
C ILE A 84 -18.02 -26.98 -8.83
N SER A 85 -17.99 -28.31 -8.64
CA SER A 85 -18.67 -28.95 -7.50
C SER A 85 -18.02 -28.55 -6.18
N GLN A 86 -16.69 -28.54 -6.11
CA GLN A 86 -15.95 -28.12 -4.92
C GLN A 86 -16.20 -26.65 -4.59
N LEU A 87 -16.14 -25.76 -5.59
CA LEU A 87 -16.43 -24.33 -5.40
C LEU A 87 -17.85 -24.09 -4.89
N ARG A 88 -18.83 -24.94 -5.23
CA ARG A 88 -20.22 -24.84 -4.72
C ARG A 88 -20.38 -25.35 -3.29
N ALA A 89 -19.54 -26.30 -2.88
CA ALA A 89 -19.64 -26.96 -1.59
C ALA A 89 -18.91 -26.20 -0.45
N THR A 90 -18.23 -25.11 -0.76
CA THR A 90 -17.44 -24.33 0.20
C THR A 90 -18.13 -23.03 0.60
N ASP A 91 -17.95 -22.58 1.84
CA ASP A 91 -18.48 -21.30 2.32
C ASP A 91 -17.61 -20.12 1.86
N LEU A 92 -16.31 -20.36 1.71
CA LEU A 92 -15.33 -19.36 1.29
C LEU A 92 -14.28 -19.97 0.36
N LEU A 93 -14.18 -19.40 -0.83
CA LEU A 93 -13.07 -19.67 -1.76
C LEU A 93 -11.93 -18.69 -1.50
N VAL A 94 -10.70 -19.20 -1.42
CA VAL A 94 -9.49 -18.41 -1.24
C VAL A 94 -8.50 -18.74 -2.35
N THR A 95 -7.97 -17.70 -3.00
CA THR A 95 -6.96 -17.85 -4.06
C THR A 95 -5.87 -16.79 -3.94
N TYR A 96 -4.79 -16.92 -4.70
CA TYR A 96 -3.78 -15.87 -4.86
C TYR A 96 -3.77 -15.38 -6.31
N ASN A 97 -4.23 -14.16 -6.55
CA ASN A 97 -4.40 -13.61 -7.90
C ASN A 97 -5.43 -14.36 -8.78
N GLY A 98 -6.21 -15.28 -8.20
CA GLY A 98 -7.16 -16.10 -8.96
C GLY A 98 -8.39 -15.34 -9.44
N ALA A 99 -8.75 -14.20 -8.83
CA ALA A 99 -9.80 -13.33 -9.38
C ALA A 99 -9.41 -12.84 -10.78
N SER A 100 -8.12 -12.57 -10.95
CA SER A 100 -7.59 -12.13 -12.21
C SER A 100 -7.22 -13.31 -13.09
N TYR A 101 -6.73 -14.45 -12.62
CA TYR A 101 -6.15 -15.49 -13.48
C TYR A 101 -6.94 -16.80 -13.51
N ASP A 102 -6.96 -17.56 -12.41
CA ASP A 102 -7.49 -18.92 -12.36
C ASP A 102 -8.99 -19.01 -12.63
N LEU A 103 -9.79 -18.15 -11.98
CA LEU A 103 -11.24 -18.22 -12.07
C LEU A 103 -11.79 -17.81 -13.44
N PRO A 104 -11.26 -16.75 -14.10
CA PRO A 104 -11.60 -16.48 -15.50
C PRO A 104 -11.27 -17.65 -16.43
N LEU A 105 -10.09 -18.28 -16.27
CA LEU A 105 -9.69 -19.43 -17.09
C LEU A 105 -10.63 -20.62 -16.87
N LEU A 106 -10.91 -20.97 -15.61
CA LEU A 106 -11.85 -22.03 -15.25
C LEU A 106 -13.23 -21.79 -15.86
N ARG A 107 -13.72 -20.54 -15.82
CA ARG A 107 -15.01 -20.17 -16.43
C ARG A 107 -15.00 -20.37 -17.93
N THR A 108 -13.93 -20.00 -18.63
CA THR A 108 -13.80 -20.26 -20.07
C THR A 108 -13.79 -21.77 -20.36
N ARG A 109 -13.03 -22.56 -19.59
CA ARG A 109 -12.97 -24.02 -19.77
C ARG A 109 -14.31 -24.69 -19.48
N MET A 110 -15.08 -24.20 -18.51
CA MET A 110 -16.43 -24.64 -18.21
C MET A 110 -17.38 -24.52 -19.41
N VAL A 111 -17.34 -23.39 -20.10
CA VAL A 111 -18.13 -23.21 -21.34
C VAL A 111 -17.62 -24.13 -22.45
N MET A 112 -16.31 -24.21 -22.65
CA MET A 112 -15.71 -25.02 -23.74
C MET A 112 -15.91 -26.52 -23.54
N ALA A 113 -15.92 -27.01 -22.30
CA ALA A 113 -16.16 -28.39 -21.96
C ALA A 113 -17.66 -28.77 -21.95
N GLY A 114 -18.56 -27.81 -22.19
CA GLY A 114 -20.01 -28.05 -22.20
C GLY A 114 -20.59 -28.38 -20.83
N VAL A 115 -19.94 -27.94 -19.75
CA VAL A 115 -20.41 -28.18 -18.38
C VAL A 115 -21.59 -27.26 -18.09
N ASP A 116 -22.81 -27.77 -18.25
CA ASP A 116 -24.06 -27.03 -18.06
C ASP A 116 -24.38 -26.86 -16.57
N ARG A 117 -23.70 -25.90 -15.94
CA ARG A 117 -23.97 -25.45 -14.58
C ARG A 117 -23.90 -23.92 -14.54
N ALA A 118 -24.55 -23.31 -13.55
CA ALA A 118 -24.28 -21.89 -13.29
C ALA A 118 -22.88 -21.71 -12.68
N TRP A 119 -22.28 -20.52 -12.83
CA TRP A 119 -21.09 -20.18 -12.05
C TRP A 119 -21.46 -20.12 -10.55
N PRO A 120 -20.64 -20.67 -9.63
CA PRO A 120 -20.95 -20.65 -8.20
C PRO A 120 -21.00 -19.21 -7.66
N ALA A 121 -21.99 -18.92 -6.81
CA ALA A 121 -22.13 -17.62 -6.12
C ALA A 121 -21.29 -17.54 -4.84
N THR A 122 -20.30 -18.41 -4.72
CA THR A 122 -19.46 -18.58 -3.54
C THR A 122 -18.67 -17.31 -3.24
N PRO A 123 -18.66 -16.83 -1.98
CA PRO A 123 -17.77 -15.76 -1.55
C PRO A 123 -16.32 -16.07 -1.88
N HIS A 124 -15.62 -15.08 -2.45
CA HIS A 124 -14.25 -15.24 -2.91
C HIS A 124 -13.33 -14.19 -2.29
N LEU A 125 -12.28 -14.66 -1.61
CA LEU A 125 -11.21 -13.84 -1.09
C LEU A 125 -9.92 -14.08 -1.88
N ASP A 126 -9.56 -13.11 -2.72
CA ASP A 126 -8.23 -13.07 -3.35
C ASP A 126 -7.23 -12.42 -2.38
N LEU A 127 -6.14 -13.13 -2.06
CA LEU A 127 -5.15 -12.66 -1.09
C LEU A 127 -4.19 -11.61 -1.65
N LEU A 128 -3.98 -11.55 -2.98
CA LEU A 128 -2.98 -10.67 -3.57
C LEU A 128 -3.26 -9.17 -3.32
N PRO A 129 -4.50 -8.66 -3.48
CA PRO A 129 -4.82 -7.27 -3.13
C PRO A 129 -4.49 -6.92 -1.68
N MET A 130 -4.74 -7.84 -0.74
CA MET A 130 -4.45 -7.60 0.69
C MET A 130 -2.95 -7.60 0.95
N VAL A 131 -2.21 -8.56 0.39
CA VAL A 131 -0.75 -8.61 0.47
C VAL A 131 -0.13 -7.31 -0.05
N ARG A 132 -0.58 -6.82 -1.22
CA ARG A 132 -0.13 -5.55 -1.77
C ARG A 132 -0.45 -4.38 -0.85
N LYS A 133 -1.65 -4.36 -0.24
CA LYS A 133 -2.05 -3.27 0.64
C LYS A 133 -1.23 -3.23 1.93
N LEU A 134 -1.06 -4.37 2.58
CA LEU A 134 -0.45 -4.49 3.90
C LEU A 134 1.09 -4.50 3.84
N PHE A 135 1.67 -5.22 2.87
CA PHE A 135 3.12 -5.47 2.84
C PHE A 135 3.89 -4.65 1.77
N ARG A 136 3.26 -3.66 1.12
CA ARG A 136 3.88 -2.81 0.06
C ARG A 136 5.22 -2.16 0.41
N HIS A 137 5.48 -1.94 1.70
CA HIS A 137 6.70 -1.27 2.17
C HIS A 137 7.84 -2.24 2.47
N ARG A 138 7.53 -3.54 2.49
CA ARG A 138 8.47 -4.62 2.76
C ARG A 138 8.76 -5.44 1.51
N LEU A 139 7.76 -5.63 0.66
CA LEU A 139 7.85 -6.44 -0.55
C LEU A 139 8.04 -5.55 -1.79
N ASP A 140 9.13 -5.78 -2.50
CA ASP A 140 9.40 -5.23 -3.84
C ASP A 140 8.48 -5.84 -4.89
N ARG A 141 8.15 -7.12 -4.73
CA ARG A 141 7.22 -7.88 -5.56
C ARG A 141 6.31 -8.72 -4.68
N CYS A 142 5.04 -8.79 -5.07
CA CYS A 142 4.03 -9.60 -4.39
C CYS A 142 3.72 -10.86 -5.21
N SER A 143 4.74 -11.68 -5.49
CA SER A 143 4.50 -13.07 -5.92
C SER A 143 4.33 -13.95 -4.70
N LEU A 144 3.60 -15.08 -4.83
CA LEU A 144 3.38 -15.99 -3.71
C LEU A 144 4.71 -16.46 -3.10
N ARG A 145 5.68 -16.84 -3.93
CA ARG A 145 7.06 -17.14 -3.50
C ARG A 145 7.69 -16.05 -2.62
N ARG A 146 7.60 -14.77 -3.01
CA ARG A 146 8.18 -13.68 -2.21
C ARG A 146 7.45 -13.52 -0.87
N VAL A 147 6.14 -13.75 -0.86
CA VAL A 147 5.34 -13.75 0.36
C VAL A 147 5.72 -14.93 1.26
N GLU A 148 5.90 -16.12 0.72
CA GLU A 148 6.35 -17.28 1.49
C GLU A 148 7.70 -17.01 2.17
N GLU A 149 8.71 -16.57 1.41
CA GLU A 149 10.04 -16.29 1.93
C GLU A 149 10.02 -15.17 2.98
N SER A 150 9.40 -14.03 2.64
CA SER A 150 9.50 -12.82 3.47
C SER A 150 8.46 -12.76 4.58
N VAL A 151 7.26 -13.28 4.37
CA VAL A 151 6.11 -13.12 5.28
C VAL A 151 5.85 -14.39 6.08
N LEU A 152 5.99 -15.57 5.46
CA LEU A 152 5.76 -16.87 6.12
C LEU A 152 7.05 -17.52 6.63
N GLY A 153 8.23 -17.04 6.20
CA GLY A 153 9.52 -17.62 6.57
C GLY A 153 9.78 -18.98 5.95
N LEU A 154 9.20 -19.26 4.78
CA LEU A 154 9.35 -20.53 4.07
C LEU A 154 10.43 -20.44 3.01
N SER A 155 11.34 -21.41 3.03
CA SER A 155 12.40 -21.56 2.04
C SER A 155 12.00 -22.61 1.02
N ARG A 156 12.15 -22.29 -0.28
CA ARG A 156 12.01 -23.26 -1.39
C ARG A 156 13.40 -23.77 -1.78
N ASP A 157 13.74 -24.99 -1.38
CA ASP A 157 15.05 -25.59 -1.74
C ASP A 157 15.12 -26.02 -3.22
N HIS A 158 13.98 -26.30 -3.87
CA HIS A 158 13.91 -26.81 -5.24
C HIS A 158 12.82 -26.06 -6.04
N ASP A 159 13.02 -24.77 -6.29
CA ASP A 159 12.02 -23.98 -7.01
C ASP A 159 11.98 -24.38 -8.49
N LEU A 160 10.86 -24.98 -8.90
CA LEU A 160 10.50 -25.12 -10.30
C LEU A 160 10.19 -23.72 -10.85
N PRO A 161 10.94 -23.19 -11.83
CA PRO A 161 10.55 -21.98 -12.51
C PRO A 161 9.18 -22.19 -13.15
N GLY A 162 8.19 -21.33 -12.90
CA GLY A 162 6.82 -21.53 -13.42
C GLY A 162 6.69 -21.68 -14.95
N ARG A 163 7.75 -21.38 -15.71
CA ARG A 163 7.84 -21.67 -17.15
C ARG A 163 8.11 -23.15 -17.50
N GLU A 164 8.62 -23.93 -16.55
CA GLU A 164 8.97 -25.35 -16.74
C GLU A 164 7.78 -26.27 -16.51
N ALA A 165 6.76 -25.85 -15.75
CA ALA A 165 5.56 -26.65 -15.51
C ALA A 165 4.85 -27.06 -16.83
N PRO A 166 4.61 -26.15 -17.80
CA PRO A 166 4.12 -26.55 -19.12
C PRO A 166 5.03 -27.53 -19.85
N GLU A 167 6.35 -27.32 -19.82
CA GLU A 167 7.31 -28.15 -20.55
C GLU A 167 7.33 -29.58 -20.04
N ARG A 168 7.30 -29.76 -18.71
CA ARG A 168 7.22 -31.06 -18.05
C ARG A 168 5.89 -31.77 -18.33
N TYR A 169 4.80 -31.02 -18.39
CA TYR A 169 3.51 -31.56 -18.82
C TYR A 169 3.53 -32.05 -20.27
N TRP A 170 4.11 -31.27 -21.19
CA TRP A 170 4.27 -31.71 -22.58
C TRP A 170 5.21 -32.92 -22.72
N GLN A 171 6.24 -33.02 -21.88
CA GLN A 171 7.09 -34.21 -21.81
C GLN A 171 6.26 -35.43 -21.41
N PHE A 172 5.48 -35.34 -20.33
CA PHE A 172 4.59 -36.41 -19.88
C PHE A 172 3.62 -36.85 -20.99
N LEU A 173 2.97 -35.91 -21.70
CA LEU A 173 2.05 -36.26 -22.78
C LEU A 173 2.74 -37.01 -23.95
N ARG A 174 4.03 -36.74 -24.21
CA ARG A 174 4.80 -37.40 -25.28
C ARG A 174 5.35 -38.75 -24.88
N SER A 175 5.88 -38.88 -23.66
CA SER A 175 6.56 -40.10 -23.20
C SER A 175 5.64 -41.06 -22.46
N GLY A 176 4.53 -40.57 -21.90
CA GLY A 176 3.72 -41.28 -20.91
C GLY A 176 4.38 -41.43 -19.54
N ASP A 177 5.60 -40.91 -19.36
CA ASP A 177 6.34 -40.99 -18.09
C ASP A 177 5.89 -39.87 -17.14
N PRO A 178 5.31 -40.19 -15.97
CA PRO A 178 4.84 -39.18 -15.01
C PRO A 178 5.97 -38.57 -14.18
N LEU A 179 7.18 -39.13 -14.20
CA LEU A 179 8.29 -38.68 -13.35
C LEU A 179 8.59 -37.17 -13.46
N PRO A 180 8.56 -36.54 -14.65
CA PRO A 180 8.77 -35.09 -14.78
C PRO A 180 7.73 -34.24 -14.04
N LEU A 181 6.51 -34.77 -13.82
CA LEU A 181 5.41 -34.07 -13.16
C LEU A 181 5.52 -34.04 -11.63
N ALA A 182 6.35 -34.89 -11.02
CA ALA A 182 6.47 -34.95 -9.56
C ALA A 182 6.74 -33.55 -8.95
N ALA A 183 7.70 -32.81 -9.51
CA ALA A 183 8.02 -31.46 -9.06
C ALA A 183 6.89 -30.44 -9.30
N VAL A 184 6.06 -30.64 -10.34
CA VAL A 184 4.90 -29.77 -10.62
C VAL A 184 3.80 -30.02 -9.58
N LEU A 185 3.54 -31.29 -9.25
CA LEU A 185 2.58 -31.68 -8.23
C LEU A 185 3.01 -31.16 -6.85
N GLU A 186 4.28 -31.31 -6.48
CA GLU A 186 4.83 -30.77 -5.23
C GLU A 186 4.73 -29.24 -5.16
N HIS A 187 5.02 -28.55 -6.27
CA HIS A 187 4.90 -27.09 -6.35
C HIS A 187 3.47 -26.63 -6.12
N ASN A 188 2.51 -27.15 -6.88
CA ASN A 188 1.11 -26.78 -6.74
C ASN A 188 0.55 -27.13 -5.34
N GLN A 189 0.96 -28.27 -4.76
CA GLN A 189 0.63 -28.60 -3.39
C GLN A 189 1.13 -27.54 -2.41
N GLN A 190 2.40 -27.16 -2.53
CA GLN A 190 2.99 -26.11 -1.69
C GLN A 190 2.24 -24.79 -1.85
N ASP A 191 1.95 -24.36 -3.08
CA ASP A 191 1.25 -23.11 -3.37
C ASP A 191 -0.13 -23.08 -2.71
N VAL A 192 -0.93 -24.14 -2.89
CA VAL A 192 -2.26 -24.28 -2.27
C VAL A 192 -2.18 -24.24 -0.74
N LEU A 193 -1.26 -24.98 -0.13
CA LEU A 193 -1.11 -25.03 1.33
C LEU A 193 -0.56 -23.71 1.90
N SER A 194 0.29 -23.01 1.15
CA SER A 194 0.77 -21.66 1.48
C SER A 194 -0.36 -20.64 1.55
N LEU A 195 -1.44 -20.80 0.76
CA LEU A 195 -2.60 -19.90 0.85
C LEU A 195 -3.28 -19.97 2.22
N ALA A 196 -3.40 -21.17 2.80
CA ALA A 196 -3.99 -21.36 4.12
C ALA A 196 -3.17 -20.67 5.21
N ARG A 197 -1.85 -20.85 5.16
CA ARG A 197 -0.90 -20.21 6.08
C ARG A 197 -0.84 -18.70 5.89
N LEU A 198 -0.97 -18.23 4.66
CA LEU A 198 -1.01 -16.80 4.35
C LEU A 198 -2.28 -16.15 4.88
N LEU A 199 -3.44 -16.80 4.72
CA LEU A 199 -4.69 -16.31 5.30
C LEU A 199 -4.56 -16.17 6.82
N GLU A 200 -4.00 -17.17 7.49
CA GLU A 200 -3.68 -17.08 8.93
C GLU A 200 -2.84 -15.86 9.25
N ARG A 201 -1.71 -15.74 8.55
CA ARG A 201 -0.75 -14.69 8.83
C ARG A 201 -1.38 -13.32 8.64
N LEU A 202 -2.27 -13.16 7.65
CA LEU A 202 -3.02 -11.93 7.41
C LEU A 202 -3.99 -11.62 8.55
N VAL A 203 -4.76 -12.60 9.06
CA VAL A 203 -5.65 -12.42 10.23
C VAL A 203 -4.84 -11.95 11.43
N ARG A 204 -3.79 -12.70 11.80
CA ARG A 204 -2.93 -12.34 12.93
C ARG A 204 -2.30 -10.96 12.75
N HIS A 205 -1.92 -10.60 11.53
CA HIS A 205 -1.33 -9.32 11.23
C HIS A 205 -2.30 -8.15 11.46
N VAL A 206 -3.58 -8.29 11.07
CA VAL A 206 -4.59 -7.25 11.33
C VAL A 206 -5.02 -7.19 12.80
N ASP A 207 -4.92 -8.31 13.52
CA ASP A 207 -5.03 -8.38 14.99
C ASP A 207 -3.80 -7.83 15.73
N LEU A 208 -2.85 -7.24 14.99
CA LEU A 208 -1.63 -6.62 15.50
C LEU A 208 -0.66 -7.61 16.19
N GLU A 209 -0.72 -8.89 15.80
CA GLU A 209 0.18 -9.93 16.29
C GLU A 209 1.47 -10.01 15.45
N GLY A 210 2.59 -9.64 16.06
CA GLY A 210 3.91 -9.59 15.43
C GLY A 210 4.01 -8.82 14.09
N PRO A 211 3.51 -7.56 13.96
CA PRO A 211 3.73 -6.78 12.77
C PRO A 211 5.20 -6.41 12.58
N HIS A 212 5.69 -6.49 11.34
CA HIS A 212 7.02 -5.99 11.02
C HIS A 212 7.02 -4.45 11.07
N PRO A 213 8.13 -3.80 11.50
CA PRO A 213 8.27 -2.35 11.51
C PRO A 213 7.78 -1.61 10.25
N SER A 214 8.06 -2.16 9.07
CA SER A 214 7.66 -1.56 7.79
C SER A 214 6.15 -1.62 7.49
N ASP A 215 5.39 -2.45 8.21
CA ASP A 215 3.98 -2.71 7.89
C ASP A 215 3.01 -1.83 8.69
N TRP A 216 3.46 -1.26 9.83
CA TRP A 216 2.60 -0.48 10.73
C TRP A 216 1.87 0.67 10.04
N LEU A 217 2.51 1.39 9.11
CA LEU A 217 1.84 2.45 8.34
C LEU A 217 0.69 1.91 7.48
N SER A 218 0.88 0.76 6.84
CA SER A 218 -0.13 0.10 6.03
C SER A 218 -1.27 -0.44 6.89
N LEU A 219 -0.96 -1.03 8.05
CA LEU A 219 -1.94 -1.48 9.04
C LEU A 219 -2.80 -0.32 9.55
N GLY A 220 -2.20 0.81 9.90
CA GLY A 220 -2.94 1.98 10.35
C GLY A 220 -3.91 2.48 9.28
N ARG A 221 -3.50 2.47 8.01
CA ARG A 221 -4.37 2.81 6.87
C ARG A 221 -5.47 1.79 6.63
N PHE A 222 -5.16 0.51 6.86
CA PHE A 222 -6.15 -0.56 6.74
C PHE A 222 -7.26 -0.37 7.78
N ILE A 223 -6.90 -0.17 9.04
CA ILE A 223 -7.83 0.05 10.16
C ILE A 223 -8.61 1.37 10.00
N GLU A 224 -7.92 2.46 9.61
CA GLU A 224 -8.56 3.76 9.34
C GLU A 224 -9.64 3.64 8.25
N ALA A 225 -9.38 2.88 7.18
CA ALA A 225 -10.32 2.69 6.08
C ALA A 225 -11.58 1.90 6.49
N ARG A 226 -11.51 1.12 7.57
CA ARG A 226 -12.66 0.40 8.16
C ARG A 226 -13.42 1.24 9.20
N GLY A 227 -13.00 2.48 9.44
CA GLY A 227 -13.68 3.42 10.33
C GLY A 227 -13.24 3.37 11.79
N ASP A 228 -12.36 2.46 12.18
CA ASP A 228 -11.79 2.45 13.54
C ASP A 228 -10.68 3.52 13.66
N LEU A 229 -11.11 4.75 13.91
CA LEU A 229 -10.21 5.90 14.01
C LEU A 229 -9.32 5.83 15.26
N ARG A 230 -9.81 5.21 16.35
CA ARG A 230 -9.06 5.11 17.61
C ARG A 230 -7.97 4.05 17.50
N GLY A 231 -8.29 2.88 16.96
CA GLY A 231 -7.30 1.84 16.65
C GLY A 231 -6.25 2.33 15.65
N ALA A 232 -6.68 3.04 14.60
CA ALA A 232 -5.76 3.63 13.64
C ALA A 232 -4.79 4.64 14.27
N GLU A 233 -5.24 5.50 15.17
CA GLU A 233 -4.36 6.43 15.91
C GLU A 233 -3.30 5.68 16.72
N GLY A 234 -3.70 4.63 17.46
CA GLY A 234 -2.77 3.81 18.23
C GLY A 234 -1.72 3.14 17.36
N VAL A 235 -2.13 2.63 16.20
CA VAL A 235 -1.22 2.01 15.23
C VAL A 235 -0.28 3.02 14.59
N TYR A 236 -0.76 4.21 14.22
CA TYR A 236 0.13 5.25 13.67
C TYR A 236 1.14 5.76 14.70
N ARG A 237 0.75 5.86 15.97
CA ARG A 237 1.67 6.18 17.08
C ARG A 237 2.76 5.12 17.23
N ARG A 238 2.41 3.84 17.08
CA ARG A 238 3.40 2.76 17.06
C ARG A 238 4.33 2.86 15.84
N ALA A 239 3.79 3.14 14.67
CA ALA A 239 4.56 3.34 13.45
C ALA A 239 5.57 4.49 13.54
N GLU A 240 5.19 5.62 14.15
CA GLU A 240 6.05 6.78 14.37
C GLU A 240 7.34 6.48 15.18
N THR A 241 7.26 5.47 16.06
CA THR A 241 8.37 5.07 16.93
C THR A 241 9.16 3.88 16.41
N CYS A 242 8.51 2.94 15.73
CA CYS A 242 9.12 1.67 15.33
C CYS A 242 9.41 1.53 13.85
N SER A 243 8.70 2.25 12.96
CA SER A 243 8.89 2.09 11.53
C SER A 243 10.21 2.72 11.06
N PRO A 244 10.88 2.15 10.05
CA PRO A 244 12.10 2.74 9.50
C PRO A 244 11.79 4.02 8.71
N PRO A 245 12.75 4.96 8.59
CA PRO A 245 12.60 6.09 7.67
C PRO A 245 12.39 5.65 6.21
N PRO A 246 11.54 6.34 5.44
CA PRO A 246 10.74 7.53 5.79
C PRO A 246 9.32 7.21 6.31
N LEU A 247 9.06 5.95 6.71
CA LEU A 247 7.71 5.50 7.10
C LEU A 247 7.28 6.04 8.46
N ASP A 248 8.23 6.25 9.38
CA ASP A 248 8.02 6.91 10.67
C ASP A 248 7.40 8.30 10.49
N ARG A 249 8.03 9.15 9.68
CA ARG A 249 7.57 10.50 9.32
C ARG A 249 6.19 10.43 8.65
N ALA A 250 6.03 9.53 7.68
CA ALA A 250 4.77 9.38 6.98
C ALA A 250 3.61 8.96 7.91
N ALA A 251 3.90 8.16 8.93
CA ALA A 251 2.92 7.78 9.94
C ALA A 251 2.60 8.92 10.90
N ALA A 252 3.60 9.67 11.36
CA ALA A 252 3.41 10.84 12.20
C ALA A 252 2.50 11.88 11.51
N LEU A 253 2.76 12.19 10.24
CA LEU A 253 1.89 13.06 9.43
C LEU A 253 0.46 12.52 9.33
N ARG A 254 0.29 11.22 9.09
CA ARG A 254 -1.04 10.61 8.96
C ARG A 254 -1.81 10.66 10.29
N ARG A 255 -1.13 10.41 11.42
CA ARG A 255 -1.66 10.54 12.77
C ARG A 255 -2.11 11.96 13.07
N ALA A 256 -1.26 12.96 12.82
CA ALA A 256 -1.58 14.36 13.10
C ALA A 256 -2.79 14.86 12.28
N ARG A 257 -2.90 14.47 10.99
CA ARG A 257 -4.11 14.71 10.18
C ARG A 257 -5.35 14.02 10.74
N LEU A 258 -5.20 12.79 11.24
CA LEU A 258 -6.29 12.02 11.82
C LEU A 258 -6.79 12.65 13.12
N LEU A 259 -5.89 13.05 14.03
CA LEU A 259 -6.23 13.76 15.28
C LEU A 259 -6.98 15.06 14.99
N ARG A 260 -6.51 15.84 13.99
CA ARG A 260 -7.18 17.06 13.56
C ARG A 260 -8.59 16.80 13.01
N ARG A 261 -8.79 15.74 12.22
CA ARG A 261 -10.12 15.35 11.72
C ARG A 261 -11.08 14.92 12.83
N GLN A 262 -10.56 14.38 13.93
CA GLN A 262 -11.35 14.00 15.11
C GLN A 262 -11.64 15.18 16.05
N GLY A 263 -11.13 16.38 15.77
CA GLY A 263 -11.30 17.54 16.65
C GLY A 263 -10.44 17.48 17.93
N LEU A 264 -9.47 16.58 18.02
CA LEU A 264 -8.55 16.47 19.15
C LEU A 264 -7.42 17.50 19.02
N GLU A 265 -7.76 18.77 19.24
CA GLU A 265 -6.91 19.91 18.86
C GLU A 265 -5.56 19.94 19.59
N ASP A 266 -5.55 19.75 20.91
CA ASP A 266 -4.32 19.79 21.70
C ASP A 266 -3.37 18.64 21.34
N GLN A 267 -3.91 17.43 21.14
CA GLN A 267 -3.12 16.28 20.69
C GLN A 267 -2.59 16.49 19.27
N ALA A 268 -3.40 17.08 18.38
CA ALA A 268 -2.96 17.42 17.04
C ALA A 268 -1.84 18.46 17.07
N ARG A 269 -1.96 19.52 17.91
CA ARG A 269 -0.93 20.54 18.09
C ARG A 269 0.39 19.91 18.53
N GLN A 270 0.35 19.07 19.58
CA GLN A 270 1.54 18.38 20.07
C GLN A 270 2.17 17.48 18.98
N ALA A 271 1.35 16.75 18.22
CA ALA A 271 1.82 15.93 17.13
C ALA A 271 2.50 16.76 16.03
N TRP A 272 1.91 17.90 15.63
CA TRP A 272 2.53 18.79 14.64
C TRP A 272 3.85 19.38 15.14
N SER A 273 3.93 19.83 16.40
CA SER A 273 5.19 20.31 17.00
C SER A 273 6.27 19.24 16.99
N SER A 274 5.94 18.01 17.39
CA SER A 274 6.89 16.88 17.39
C SER A 274 7.41 16.57 15.98
N ILE A 275 6.53 16.67 14.98
CA ILE A 275 6.91 16.46 13.57
C ILE A 275 7.86 17.56 13.08
N TRP A 276 7.57 18.82 13.42
CA TRP A 276 8.43 19.95 13.07
C TRP A 276 9.81 19.82 13.70
N GLU A 277 9.88 19.53 14.99
CA GLU A 277 11.16 19.37 15.71
C GLU A 277 12.03 18.26 15.11
N ARG A 278 11.43 17.12 14.76
CA ARG A 278 12.18 15.94 14.30
C ARG A 278 12.55 15.98 12.82
N TRP A 279 11.68 16.49 11.96
CA TRP A 279 11.87 16.42 10.50
C TRP A 279 11.86 17.77 9.79
N HIS A 280 11.58 18.88 10.50
CA HIS A 280 11.33 20.20 9.90
C HIS A 280 10.33 20.10 8.74
N ASP A 281 9.27 19.32 8.95
CA ASP A 281 8.30 19.03 7.90
C ASP A 281 7.50 20.28 7.52
N PRO A 282 7.46 20.67 6.23
CA PRO A 282 6.75 21.87 5.81
C PRO A 282 5.24 21.78 6.06
N GLU A 283 4.65 20.59 6.07
CA GLU A 283 3.24 20.44 6.39
C GLU A 283 2.96 20.68 7.87
N ALA A 284 3.86 20.26 8.75
CA ALA A 284 3.76 20.53 10.18
C ALA A 284 3.87 22.03 10.47
N ALA A 285 4.86 22.72 9.89
CA ALA A 285 4.99 24.17 10.00
C ALA A 285 3.73 24.90 9.49
N GLU A 286 3.17 24.49 8.35
CA GLU A 286 1.92 25.07 7.85
C GLU A 286 0.75 24.86 8.83
N ALA A 287 0.59 23.64 9.37
CA ALA A 287 -0.47 23.33 10.32
C ALA A 287 -0.34 24.14 11.61
N MET A 288 0.87 24.29 12.13
CA MET A 288 1.17 25.11 13.31
C MET A 288 0.94 26.60 13.07
N CYS A 289 1.31 27.13 11.90
CA CYS A 289 0.98 28.52 11.54
C CYS A 289 -0.54 28.76 11.55
N ILE A 290 -1.32 27.82 11.03
CA ILE A 290 -2.79 27.91 11.06
C ILE A 290 -3.31 27.92 12.50
N ASP A 291 -2.76 27.09 13.38
CA ASP A 291 -3.16 27.05 14.80
C ASP A 291 -2.87 28.38 15.50
N LEU A 292 -1.66 28.93 15.32
CA LEU A 292 -1.26 30.24 15.84
C LEU A 292 -2.17 31.36 15.34
N GLU A 293 -2.47 31.39 14.04
CA GLU A 293 -3.29 32.43 13.41
C GLU A 293 -4.75 32.42 13.87
N HIS A 294 -5.36 31.23 13.96
CA HIS A 294 -6.80 31.11 14.08
C HIS A 294 -7.29 30.74 15.49
N ARG A 295 -6.45 30.08 16.29
CA ARG A 295 -6.83 29.65 17.64
C ARG A 295 -6.15 30.48 18.73
N GLN A 296 -4.88 30.82 18.53
CA GLN A 296 -4.11 31.59 19.52
C GLN A 296 -4.10 33.09 19.23
N ASN A 297 -4.50 33.50 18.03
CA ASN A 297 -4.42 34.87 17.54
C ASN A 297 -2.99 35.47 17.62
N ASP A 298 -1.97 34.62 17.60
CA ASP A 298 -0.57 34.99 17.59
C ASP A 298 -0.05 35.09 16.15
N LEU A 299 -0.28 36.26 15.56
CA LEU A 299 0.17 36.55 14.20
C LEU A 299 1.70 36.70 14.10
N GLY A 300 2.36 37.09 15.21
CA GLY A 300 3.81 37.25 15.28
C GLY A 300 4.54 35.92 15.24
N GLY A 301 4.17 35.00 16.13
CA GLY A 301 4.69 33.63 16.13
C GLY A 301 4.38 32.89 14.83
N ALA A 302 3.19 33.09 14.25
CA ALA A 302 2.86 32.51 12.94
C ALA A 302 3.78 33.03 11.82
N LEU A 303 4.18 34.31 11.86
CA LEU A 303 5.07 34.91 10.88
C LEU A 303 6.50 34.36 11.01
N GLU A 304 7.00 34.24 12.24
CA GLU A 304 8.32 33.66 12.51
C GLU A 304 8.38 32.20 12.05
N LEU A 305 7.39 31.39 12.42
CA LEU A 305 7.32 30.00 12.00
C LEU A 305 7.16 29.85 10.49
N ALA A 306 6.40 30.73 9.82
CA ALA A 306 6.29 30.71 8.37
C ALA A 306 7.62 31.03 7.66
N ARG A 307 8.45 31.92 8.24
CA ARG A 307 9.81 32.21 7.75
C ARG A 307 10.74 31.03 7.95
N GLU A 308 10.67 30.36 9.10
CA GLU A 308 11.39 29.10 9.34
C GLU A 308 10.98 28.00 8.37
N GLY A 309 9.67 27.81 8.19
CA GLY A 309 9.09 26.91 7.21
C GLY A 309 9.60 27.18 5.79
N LEU A 310 9.69 28.45 5.37
CA LEU A 310 10.26 28.82 4.07
C LEU A 310 11.75 28.46 3.96
N ARG A 311 12.54 28.62 5.03
CA ARG A 311 13.96 28.26 5.04
C ARG A 311 14.18 26.75 4.91
N ALA A 312 13.32 25.95 5.52
CA ALA A 312 13.34 24.49 5.48
C ALA A 312 12.59 23.89 4.27
N ALA A 313 11.80 24.70 3.55
CA ALA A 313 10.88 24.21 2.53
C ALA A 313 11.59 23.51 1.36
N PRO A 314 11.17 22.28 0.98
CA PRO A 314 11.54 21.72 -0.30
C PRO A 314 10.83 22.45 -1.44
N VAL A 315 11.30 22.23 -2.67
CA VAL A 315 10.70 22.80 -3.89
C VAL A 315 9.20 22.53 -3.93
N GLY A 316 8.39 23.57 -4.16
CA GLY A 316 6.93 23.51 -4.22
C GLY A 316 6.19 23.97 -2.96
N TRP A 317 6.86 24.04 -1.80
CA TRP A 317 6.30 24.59 -0.56
C TRP A 317 6.62 26.08 -0.35
N ASP A 318 7.67 26.56 -1.02
CA ASP A 318 8.12 27.96 -1.05
C ASP A 318 7.00 28.95 -1.36
N GLN A 319 6.18 28.68 -2.39
CA GLN A 319 5.06 29.55 -2.77
C GLN A 319 3.96 29.61 -1.70
N ARG A 320 3.78 28.54 -0.92
CA ARG A 320 2.78 28.51 0.16
C ARG A 320 3.24 29.39 1.31
N PHE A 321 4.48 29.22 1.75
CA PHE A 321 5.03 30.02 2.84
C PHE A 321 5.22 31.49 2.46
N ALA A 322 5.73 31.79 1.26
CA ALA A 322 5.88 33.17 0.78
C ALA A 322 4.54 33.93 0.79
N ARG A 323 3.46 33.30 0.29
CA ARG A 323 2.09 33.86 0.35
C ARG A 323 1.61 34.10 1.78
N ARG A 324 1.87 33.14 2.67
CA ARG A 324 1.46 33.24 4.08
C ARG A 324 2.19 34.37 4.80
N ILE A 325 3.51 34.46 4.63
CA ILE A 325 4.35 35.54 5.19
C ILE A 325 3.83 36.91 4.72
N TRP A 326 3.61 37.08 3.41
CA TRP A 326 3.09 38.33 2.86
C TRP A 326 1.73 38.72 3.46
N ARG A 327 0.81 37.75 3.59
CA ARG A 327 -0.50 37.97 4.23
C ARG A 327 -0.36 38.37 5.70
N LEU A 328 0.50 37.68 6.44
CA LEU A 328 0.72 37.93 7.88
C LEU A 328 1.34 39.30 8.14
N GLN A 329 2.37 39.68 7.38
CA GLN A 329 2.98 41.01 7.46
C GLN A 329 1.96 42.11 7.17
N SER A 330 1.11 41.90 6.18
CA SER A 330 0.07 42.88 5.82
C SER A 330 -0.97 43.06 6.95
N ARG A 331 -1.25 42.01 7.74
CA ARG A 331 -2.19 42.05 8.87
C ARG A 331 -1.61 42.65 10.14
N LEU A 332 -0.29 42.52 10.36
CA LEU A 332 0.42 43.06 11.52
C LEU A 332 0.68 44.59 11.44
N GLY A 333 0.32 45.22 10.32
CA GLY A 333 0.52 46.65 10.10
C GLY A 333 1.98 47.01 9.77
N PRO A 334 2.26 48.29 9.45
CA PRO A 334 3.54 48.73 8.90
C PRO A 334 4.63 48.91 9.97
N THR A 335 4.96 47.85 10.71
CA THR A 335 6.13 47.79 11.62
C THR A 335 7.03 46.56 11.37
N GLY A 336 6.96 45.99 10.16
CA GLY A 336 7.96 45.08 9.60
C GLY A 336 8.14 45.46 8.13
N PRO A 337 9.36 45.47 7.60
CA PRO A 337 9.69 46.59 6.73
C PRO A 337 9.39 46.36 5.25
N GLY A 338 9.10 47.48 4.59
CA GLY A 338 9.14 47.66 3.14
C GLY A 338 8.09 46.89 2.36
N VAL A 339 6.84 47.35 2.39
CA VAL A 339 5.91 47.13 1.27
C VAL A 339 6.47 47.92 0.08
N PRO A 340 6.79 47.31 -1.08
CA PRO A 340 7.16 48.07 -2.27
C PRO A 340 5.93 48.84 -2.74
N SER A 341 6.00 50.17 -2.80
CA SER A 341 4.93 50.97 -3.35
C SER A 341 4.74 50.62 -4.83
N ALA A 342 3.48 50.52 -5.25
CA ALA A 342 3.09 50.17 -6.61
C ALA A 342 3.46 51.30 -7.59
N GLY A 343 4.73 51.32 -8.01
CA GLY A 343 5.25 52.18 -9.06
C GLY A 343 5.63 51.37 -10.29
N GLY A 344 4.71 51.26 -11.26
CA GLY A 344 5.04 51.01 -12.66
C GLY A 344 5.24 49.55 -13.11
N ARG A 345 4.18 49.02 -13.75
CA ARG A 345 4.16 47.99 -14.82
C ARG A 345 5.07 46.76 -14.66
N THR A 346 4.55 45.75 -13.96
CA THR A 346 4.40 44.34 -14.38
C THR A 346 3.39 43.69 -13.42
N VAL A 347 2.30 43.10 -13.92
CA VAL A 347 1.26 42.47 -13.08
C VAL A 347 1.75 41.09 -12.63
N GLY A 348 2.72 41.10 -11.71
CA GLY A 348 3.14 39.92 -10.95
C GLY A 348 2.47 39.93 -9.58
N LYS A 349 2.15 38.75 -9.06
CA LYS A 349 1.67 38.62 -7.67
C LYS A 349 2.75 39.19 -6.71
N PRO A 350 2.45 39.98 -5.68
CA PRO A 350 3.45 40.66 -4.84
C PRO A 350 4.56 39.76 -4.26
N TRP A 351 4.26 38.47 -4.06
CA TRP A 351 5.18 37.45 -3.53
C TRP A 351 5.98 36.70 -4.61
N SER A 352 5.73 36.95 -5.91
CA SER A 352 6.43 36.23 -6.99
C SER A 352 7.91 36.59 -7.09
N GLY A 353 8.31 37.76 -6.60
CA GLY A 353 9.71 38.15 -6.49
C GLY A 353 10.50 37.26 -5.51
N TRP A 354 9.83 36.65 -4.52
CA TRP A 354 10.47 35.84 -3.49
C TRP A 354 10.73 34.38 -3.91
N LEU A 355 10.56 34.05 -5.19
CA LEU A 355 10.68 32.68 -5.72
C LEU A 355 11.85 32.59 -6.71
N PRO A 356 12.50 31.42 -6.86
CA PRO A 356 13.53 31.23 -7.88
C PRO A 356 12.96 31.54 -9.28
N GLY A 357 13.55 32.53 -9.98
CA GLY A 357 13.12 32.97 -11.32
C GLY A 357 12.19 34.20 -11.36
N GLY A 358 11.86 34.82 -10.22
CA GLY A 358 11.18 36.12 -10.14
C GLY A 358 12.14 37.32 -10.04
N GLU A 359 11.66 38.53 -10.31
CA GLU A 359 12.45 39.79 -10.33
C GLU A 359 13.09 40.20 -8.98
N SER A 360 13.00 39.40 -7.90
CA SER A 360 13.81 39.64 -6.68
C SER A 360 14.35 38.37 -6.03
N TYR A 361 15.10 37.57 -6.80
CA TYR A 361 16.00 36.51 -6.31
C TYR A 361 16.78 36.91 -5.03
N GLU A 362 17.11 38.19 -4.87
CA GLU A 362 17.77 38.74 -3.68
C GLU A 362 16.90 38.74 -2.41
N ALA A 363 15.58 38.95 -2.52
CA ALA A 363 14.67 38.85 -1.38
C ALA A 363 14.54 37.40 -0.89
N TRP A 364 14.55 36.44 -1.82
CA TRP A 364 14.60 35.01 -1.51
C TRP A 364 15.91 34.62 -0.82
N ILE A 365 17.06 35.11 -1.30
CA ILE A 365 18.36 34.91 -0.64
C ILE A 365 18.42 35.60 0.73
N ALA A 366 17.90 36.81 0.87
CA ALA A 366 17.86 37.54 2.14
C ALA A 366 17.07 36.78 3.20
N LEU A 367 15.87 36.27 2.85
CA LEU A 367 15.08 35.41 3.73
C LEU A 367 15.82 34.11 4.09
N ARG A 368 16.50 33.47 3.14
CA ARG A 368 17.27 32.24 3.38
C ARG A 368 18.49 32.47 4.28
N ARG A 369 19.06 33.68 4.27
CA ARG A 369 20.18 34.11 5.12
C ARG A 369 19.75 34.75 6.46
N GLY A 370 18.46 34.76 6.77
CA GLY A 370 17.93 35.35 8.02
C GLY A 370 17.92 36.90 8.04
N GLY A 371 18.10 37.54 6.89
CA GLY A 371 18.05 38.99 6.72
C GLY A 371 16.64 39.51 6.48
N ASP A 372 16.47 40.80 6.77
CA ASP A 372 15.23 41.52 6.54
C ASP A 372 15.05 41.87 5.04
N PRO A 373 14.01 41.37 4.34
CA PRO A 373 13.85 41.59 2.90
C PRO A 373 13.67 43.05 2.48
N SER A 374 13.33 43.96 3.39
CA SER A 374 13.30 45.40 3.09
C SER A 374 14.65 46.03 2.78
N ARG A 375 15.74 45.47 3.32
CA ARG A 375 17.10 45.97 3.10
C ARG A 375 17.67 45.54 1.75
N ALA A 376 17.12 44.50 1.13
CA ALA A 376 17.54 44.00 -0.17
C ALA A 376 16.92 44.79 -1.35
N LEU A 377 16.03 45.75 -1.10
CA LEU A 377 15.34 46.54 -2.13
C LEU A 377 15.88 47.98 -2.25
N GLY A 378 17.02 48.29 -1.63
CA GLY A 378 17.68 49.60 -1.69
C GLY A 378 18.87 49.61 -2.65
N GLU A 379 18.87 50.60 -3.56
CA GLU A 379 19.96 51.03 -4.44
C GLU A 379 20.21 50.22 -5.74
N ARG A 380 19.39 50.53 -6.75
CA ARG A 380 19.76 50.30 -8.15
C ARG A 380 20.93 51.21 -8.56
N ARG A 381 22.12 50.65 -8.77
CA ARG A 381 23.04 51.07 -9.84
C ARG A 381 23.29 49.90 -10.77
N LEU A 382 22.49 49.83 -11.84
CA LEU A 382 22.76 48.96 -12.98
C LEU A 382 23.98 49.51 -13.74
N VAL A 383 25.14 48.91 -13.55
CA VAL A 383 26.26 49.03 -14.51
C VAL A 383 26.09 47.90 -15.54
N ARG A 384 25.90 48.27 -16.80
CA ARG A 384 25.80 47.34 -17.94
C ARG A 384 27.15 46.64 -18.16
N ALA A 385 27.10 45.35 -18.49
CA ALA A 385 28.24 44.49 -18.79
C ALA A 385 28.93 44.82 -20.13
N PRO A 386 30.26 44.64 -20.24
CA PRO A 386 30.92 44.21 -21.48
C PRO A 386 31.16 42.68 -21.43
N ALA A 387 31.18 41.87 -22.49
CA ALA A 387 31.07 42.11 -23.93
C ALA A 387 30.63 40.78 -24.59
N VAL A 388 30.01 40.87 -25.77
CA VAL A 388 30.00 39.78 -26.74
C VAL A 388 31.32 39.87 -27.51
N GLY A 389 32.09 38.79 -27.53
CA GLY A 389 33.35 38.74 -28.27
C GLY A 389 33.11 38.64 -29.78
N ARG A 390 33.54 39.66 -30.52
CA ARG A 390 34.63 39.65 -31.50
C ARG A 390 34.80 41.04 -32.09
#